data_AF-A0AAD1NUD9-F1
#
_entry.id   AF-A0AAD1NUD9-F1
#
_cell.length_a   1.000
_cell.length_b   1.000
_cell.length_c   1.000
_cell.angle_alpha   90.00
_cell.angle_beta   90.00
_cell.angle_gamma   90.00
#
_symmetry.space_group_name_H-M   'P 1'
#
loop_
_entity.id
_entity.type
_entity.pdbx_description
1 polymer ?
#
loop_
_entity_poly.entity_id
_entity_poly.type
_entity_poly.pdbx_seq_one_letter_code
_entity_poly.pdbx_strand_id
1 'polypeptide(L)'
;MREAVDHLVDRGHCRIGFITGPQQTSTGLERYQAYRQLLAEHGVEVDRDLVVEGDFQEESGRVGARRLLDGGVTAIFASDSLMSMGALRTCIDQGIRIGDEIDLVGFDDLPVFSLTNPALTVVAQDIDAMGKVAVDLLNRAMSGEPTSSIRLDTHLIVRASTRMVKEDQ
;
A
#
# COMPACT_ATOMS: atom_id res chain seq x y z
N MET A 1 -6.95 2.39 -0.95
CA MET A 1 -6.53 2.72 0.44
C MET A 1 -7.52 2.23 1.47
N ARG A 2 -8.78 2.72 1.46
CA ARG A 2 -9.83 2.33 2.43
C ARG A 2 -9.93 0.82 2.60
N GLU A 3 -10.26 0.09 1.54
CA GLU A 3 -10.39 -1.38 1.60
C GLU A 3 -9.16 -2.09 2.17
N ALA A 4 -7.94 -1.60 1.91
CA ALA A 4 -6.72 -2.18 2.47
C ALA A 4 -6.57 -1.94 3.98
N VAL A 5 -6.91 -0.74 4.45
CA VAL A 5 -6.86 -0.40 5.88
C VAL A 5 -7.96 -1.16 6.61
N ASP A 6 -9.19 -1.10 6.12
CA ASP A 6 -10.35 -1.83 6.67
C ASP A 6 -10.01 -3.32 6.76
N HIS A 7 -9.48 -3.93 5.68
CA HIS A 7 -9.06 -5.33 5.66
C HIS A 7 -8.01 -5.68 6.71
N LEU A 8 -7.00 -4.83 6.94
CA LEU A 8 -5.99 -5.09 7.97
C LEU A 8 -6.58 -4.93 9.39
N VAL A 9 -7.39 -3.90 9.61
CA VAL A 9 -7.99 -3.65 10.93
C VAL A 9 -9.05 -4.69 11.28
N ASP A 10 -9.88 -5.10 10.33
CA ASP A 10 -10.89 -6.17 10.50
C ASP A 10 -10.27 -7.52 10.87
N ARG A 11 -8.97 -7.69 10.60
CA ARG A 11 -8.16 -8.86 10.98
C ARG A 11 -7.44 -8.69 12.31
N GLY A 12 -7.70 -7.60 13.02
CA GLY A 12 -7.18 -7.28 14.35
C GLY A 12 -5.78 -6.64 14.36
N HIS A 13 -5.29 -6.14 13.22
CA HIS A 13 -4.00 -5.45 13.20
C HIS A 13 -4.11 -4.03 13.77
N CYS A 14 -3.44 -3.78 14.89
CA CYS A 14 -3.27 -2.44 15.47
C CYS A 14 -1.86 -1.87 15.24
N ARG A 15 -0.85 -2.72 15.06
CA ARG A 15 0.54 -2.35 14.73
C ARG A 15 0.80 -2.55 13.24
N ILE A 16 0.28 -1.63 12.43
CA ILE A 16 0.43 -1.62 10.97
C ILE A 16 1.59 -0.69 10.63
N GLY A 17 2.61 -1.22 9.96
CA GLY A 17 3.69 -0.45 9.39
C GLY A 17 3.33 0.10 8.02
N PHE A 18 3.66 1.35 7.74
CA PHE A 18 3.37 1.99 6.46
C PHE A 18 4.65 2.48 5.78
N ILE A 19 4.90 2.01 4.56
CA ILE A 19 5.98 2.53 3.71
C ILE A 19 5.35 3.52 2.73
N THR A 20 5.49 4.81 3.04
CA THR A 20 4.94 5.91 2.24
C THR A 20 5.90 6.31 1.12
N GLY A 21 5.40 6.89 0.03
CA GLY A 21 6.25 7.60 -0.92
C GLY A 21 6.73 8.96 -0.40
N PRO A 22 7.55 9.71 -1.18
CA PRO A 22 8.05 11.03 -0.81
C PRO A 22 6.92 12.01 -0.51
N GLN A 23 7.04 12.70 0.62
CA GLN A 23 6.01 13.62 1.10
C GLN A 23 5.93 14.93 0.30
N GLN A 24 6.86 15.15 -0.64
CA GLN A 24 6.86 16.26 -1.58
C GLN A 24 6.07 15.94 -2.87
N THR A 25 5.57 14.70 -3.01
CA THR A 25 4.71 14.28 -4.13
C THR A 25 3.25 14.22 -3.68
N SER A 26 2.30 14.55 -4.58
CA SER A 26 0.87 14.43 -4.29
C SER A 26 0.51 12.99 -3.92
N THR A 27 0.99 12.01 -4.70
CA THR A 27 0.73 10.58 -4.46
C THR A 27 1.19 10.13 -3.07
N GLY A 28 2.43 10.45 -2.68
CA GLY A 28 2.97 10.06 -1.36
C GLY A 28 2.21 10.73 -0.22
N LEU A 29 1.96 12.03 -0.33
CA LEU A 29 1.26 12.81 0.68
C LEU A 29 -0.20 12.37 0.84
N GLU A 30 -0.94 12.22 -0.26
CA GLU A 30 -2.35 11.82 -0.24
C GLU A 30 -2.54 10.40 0.30
N ARG A 31 -1.69 9.44 -0.10
CA ARG A 31 -1.75 8.06 0.42
C ARG A 31 -1.45 8.04 1.92
N TYR A 32 -0.48 8.80 2.41
CA TYR A 32 -0.20 8.90 3.84
C TYR A 32 -1.33 9.56 4.63
N GLN A 33 -1.90 10.66 4.13
CA GLN A 33 -3.05 11.30 4.76
C GLN A 33 -4.26 10.35 4.84
N ALA A 34 -4.55 9.64 3.76
CA ALA A 34 -5.60 8.63 3.73
C ALA A 34 -5.34 7.52 4.75
N TYR A 35 -4.13 6.96 4.80
CA TYR A 35 -3.74 5.96 5.79
C TYR A 35 -4.02 6.42 7.23
N ARG A 36 -3.56 7.63 7.57
CA ARG A 36 -3.77 8.20 8.91
C ARG A 36 -5.24 8.41 9.25
N GLN A 37 -5.99 8.98 8.30
CA GLN A 37 -7.42 9.24 8.49
C GLN A 37 -8.19 7.94 8.69
N LEU A 38 -7.93 6.92 7.86
CA LEU A 38 -8.63 5.64 7.89
C LEU A 38 -8.33 4.86 9.17
N LEU A 39 -7.10 4.89 9.69
CA LEU A 39 -6.80 4.27 10.98
C LEU A 39 -7.50 4.99 12.13
N ALA A 40 -7.55 6.32 12.11
CA ALA A 40 -8.27 7.09 13.12
C ALA A 40 -9.78 6.80 13.10
N GLU A 41 -10.39 6.56 11.92
CA GLU A 41 -11.78 6.13 11.78
C GLU A 41 -12.05 4.78 12.49
N HIS A 42 -11.03 3.93 12.62
CA HIS A 42 -11.11 2.65 13.36
C HIS A 42 -10.62 2.75 14.81
N GLY A 43 -10.29 3.94 15.30
CA GLY A 43 -9.73 4.12 16.65
C GLY A 43 -8.31 3.59 16.83
N VAL A 44 -7.58 3.33 15.73
CA VAL A 44 -6.17 2.92 15.75
C VAL A 44 -5.28 4.17 15.65
N GLU A 45 -4.46 4.42 16.68
CA GLU A 45 -3.50 5.51 16.64
C GLU A 45 -2.32 5.20 15.72
N VAL A 46 -1.92 6.18 14.92
CA VAL A 46 -0.75 6.06 14.04
C VAL A 46 0.51 6.24 14.86
N ASP A 47 1.22 5.13 15.08
CA ASP A 47 2.58 5.16 15.59
C ASP A 47 3.53 5.70 14.51
N ARG A 48 4.08 6.89 14.74
CA ARG A 48 4.96 7.56 13.78
C ARG A 48 6.27 6.81 13.55
N ASP A 49 6.69 5.98 14.52
CA ASP A 49 7.88 5.15 14.37
C ASP A 49 7.64 3.95 13.45
N LEU A 50 6.36 3.63 13.18
CA LEU A 50 5.92 2.62 12.22
C LEU A 50 5.56 3.22 10.84
N VAL A 51 6.02 4.44 10.55
CA VAL A 51 5.91 5.05 9.24
C VAL A 51 7.30 5.31 8.69
N VAL A 52 7.59 4.78 7.50
CA VAL A 52 8.86 5.02 6.81
C VAL A 52 8.60 5.69 5.47
N GLU A 53 9.24 6.84 5.25
CA GLU A 53 9.25 7.52 3.96
C GLU A 53 10.27 6.85 3.04
N GLY A 54 9.76 6.33 1.92
CA GLY A 54 10.53 5.83 0.80
C GLY A 54 10.47 6.76 -0.40
N ASP A 55 11.01 6.28 -1.52
CA ASP A 55 11.29 7.07 -2.72
C ASP A 55 10.68 6.50 -4.00
N PHE A 56 9.70 5.60 -3.84
CA PHE A 56 9.11 4.81 -4.94
C PHE A 56 10.11 3.85 -5.61
N GLN A 57 11.25 3.54 -5.00
CA GLN A 57 12.21 2.55 -5.49
C GLN A 57 12.24 1.30 -4.60
N GLU A 58 12.77 0.21 -5.15
CA GLU A 58 12.87 -1.07 -4.46
C GLU A 58 13.67 -0.95 -3.15
N GLU A 59 14.82 -0.28 -3.18
CA GLU A 59 15.72 -0.21 -2.04
C GLU A 59 15.09 0.52 -0.84
N SER A 60 14.31 1.59 -1.07
CA SER A 60 13.60 2.24 0.03
C SER A 60 12.51 1.35 0.62
N GLY A 61 11.86 0.52 -0.20
CA GLY A 61 10.99 -0.56 0.27
C GLY A 61 11.72 -1.57 1.15
N ARG A 62 12.96 -1.95 0.78
CA ARG A 62 13.78 -2.88 1.58
C ARG A 62 14.16 -2.29 2.93
N VAL A 63 14.68 -1.07 2.93
CA VAL A 63 15.08 -0.35 4.15
C VAL A 63 13.86 -0.11 5.05
N GLY A 64 12.75 0.32 4.46
CA GLY A 64 11.50 0.54 5.18
C GLY A 64 10.97 -0.72 5.83
N ALA A 65 10.85 -1.81 5.08
CA ALA A 65 10.38 -3.08 5.63
C ALA A 65 11.27 -3.58 6.77
N ARG A 66 12.60 -3.49 6.63
CA ARG A 66 13.52 -3.89 7.70
C ARG A 66 13.28 -3.11 8.98
N ARG A 67 13.20 -1.77 8.89
CA ARG A 67 12.94 -0.91 10.05
C ARG A 67 11.60 -1.23 10.71
N LEU A 68 10.57 -1.49 9.92
CA LEU A 68 9.24 -1.84 10.41
C LEU A 68 9.24 -3.20 11.12
N LEU A 69 9.92 -4.20 10.56
CA LEU A 69 10.09 -5.52 11.18
C LEU A 69 10.83 -5.42 12.52
N ASP A 70 11.91 -4.65 12.58
CA ASP A 70 12.64 -4.38 13.83
C ASP A 70 11.75 -3.63 14.86
N GLY A 71 10.79 -2.85 14.38
CA GLY A 71 9.77 -2.15 15.18
C GLY A 71 8.60 -3.03 15.65
N GLY A 72 8.60 -4.33 15.35
CA GLY A 72 7.56 -5.26 15.81
C GLY A 72 6.18 -4.97 15.22
N VAL A 73 6.12 -4.62 13.94
CA VAL A 73 4.85 -4.58 13.20
C VAL A 73 4.24 -5.97 13.08
N THR A 74 2.94 -6.00 12.79
CA THR A 74 2.19 -7.24 12.52
C THR A 74 1.65 -7.29 11.10
N ALA A 75 1.56 -6.12 10.46
CA ALA A 75 1.29 -5.99 9.04
C ALA A 75 2.16 -4.86 8.46
N ILE A 76 2.52 -4.97 7.19
CA ILE A 76 3.18 -3.92 6.42
C ILE A 76 2.28 -3.56 5.25
N PHE A 77 2.06 -2.27 5.04
CA PHE A 77 1.43 -1.73 3.84
C PHE A 77 2.43 -0.84 3.09
N ALA A 78 2.94 -1.35 1.97
CA ALA A 78 3.79 -0.61 1.05
C ALA A 78 2.93 0.11 0.00
N SER A 79 3.08 1.43 -0.09
CA SER A 79 2.19 2.29 -0.87
C SER A 79 2.60 2.48 -2.34
N ASP A 80 3.45 1.60 -2.89
CA ASP A 80 3.91 1.64 -4.28
C ASP A 80 4.42 0.27 -4.74
N SER A 81 4.33 -0.02 -6.04
CA SER A 81 4.83 -1.25 -6.67
C SER A 81 6.29 -1.61 -6.32
N LEU A 82 7.26 -0.72 -6.56
CA LEU A 82 8.68 -1.04 -6.38
C LEU A 82 9.00 -1.20 -4.90
N MET A 83 8.44 -0.31 -4.06
CA MET A 83 8.59 -0.45 -2.61
C MET A 83 7.95 -1.74 -2.08
N SER A 84 6.83 -2.18 -2.66
CA SER A 84 6.18 -3.46 -2.33
C SER A 84 7.08 -4.65 -2.67
N MET A 85 7.77 -4.62 -3.82
CA MET A 85 8.77 -5.64 -4.15
C MET A 85 9.93 -5.65 -3.16
N GLY A 86 10.44 -4.48 -2.76
CA GLY A 86 11.49 -4.37 -1.75
C GLY A 86 11.07 -4.91 -0.38
N ALA A 87 9.84 -4.62 0.04
CA ALA A 87 9.27 -5.14 1.28
C ALA A 87 9.10 -6.66 1.23
N LEU A 88 8.48 -7.18 0.17
CA LEU A 88 8.33 -8.61 -0.08
C LEU A 88 9.68 -9.32 -0.04
N ARG A 89 10.67 -8.80 -0.75
CA ARG A 89 12.02 -9.37 -0.81
C ARG A 89 12.69 -9.37 0.55
N THR A 90 12.50 -8.33 1.35
CA THR A 90 13.07 -8.24 2.70
C THR A 90 12.47 -9.29 3.63
N CYS A 91 11.15 -9.48 3.61
CA CYS A 91 10.51 -10.56 4.38
C CYS A 91 11.04 -11.93 3.97
N ILE A 92 11.18 -12.19 2.66
CA ILE A 92 11.73 -13.45 2.14
C ILE A 92 13.19 -13.66 2.59
N ASP A 93 14.04 -12.63 2.43
CA ASP A 93 15.47 -12.71 2.81
C ASP A 93 15.66 -12.95 4.31
N GLN A 94 14.71 -12.51 5.15
CA GLN A 94 14.71 -12.76 6.60
C GLN A 94 14.01 -14.06 7.01
N GLY A 95 13.48 -14.83 6.06
CA GLY A 95 12.77 -16.09 6.33
C GLY A 95 11.41 -15.93 7.01
N ILE A 96 10.80 -14.74 6.91
CA ILE A 96 9.49 -14.44 7.49
C ILE A 96 8.39 -15.13 6.69
N ARG A 97 7.50 -15.85 7.37
CA ARG A 97 6.32 -16.48 6.76
C ARG A 97 5.23 -15.44 6.56
N ILE A 98 5.22 -14.81 5.38
CA ILE A 98 4.23 -13.80 5.01
C ILE A 98 2.81 -14.43 5.01
N GLY A 99 1.85 -13.73 5.60
CA GLY A 99 0.49 -14.22 5.82
C GLY A 99 0.33 -15.08 7.07
N ASP A 100 1.42 -15.52 7.71
CA ASP A 100 1.36 -16.32 8.94
C ASP A 100 1.99 -15.57 10.14
N GLU A 101 3.12 -14.88 9.91
CA GLU A 101 3.85 -14.08 10.92
C GLU A 101 3.65 -12.59 10.72
N ILE A 102 3.64 -12.14 9.47
CA ILE A 102 3.45 -10.75 9.05
C ILE A 102 2.53 -10.72 7.85
N ASP A 103 1.46 -9.92 7.92
CA ASP A 103 0.63 -9.63 6.76
C ASP A 103 1.28 -8.54 5.89
N LEU A 104 1.24 -8.70 4.57
CA LEU A 104 1.84 -7.75 3.63
C LEU A 104 0.82 -7.33 2.56
N VAL A 105 0.58 -6.03 2.47
CA VAL A 105 -0.20 -5.39 1.41
C VAL A 105 0.73 -4.54 0.54
N GLY A 106 0.63 -4.72 -0.77
CA GLY A 106 1.32 -3.90 -1.75
C GLY A 106 0.39 -2.96 -2.52
N PHE A 107 0.95 -2.34 -3.54
CA PHE A 107 0.24 -1.41 -4.43
C PHE A 107 0.49 -1.78 -5.89
N ASP A 108 -0.53 -1.55 -6.71
CA ASP A 108 -0.68 -1.97 -8.11
C ASP A 108 -0.68 -3.48 -8.33
N ASP A 109 -1.55 -3.97 -9.22
CA ASP A 109 -1.62 -5.39 -9.52
C ASP A 109 -0.67 -5.80 -10.63
N LEU A 110 0.63 -5.80 -10.33
CA LEU A 110 1.63 -6.31 -11.26
C LEU A 110 1.51 -7.83 -11.39
N PRO A 111 1.62 -8.41 -12.61
CA PRO A 111 1.51 -9.86 -12.81
C PRO A 111 2.43 -10.68 -11.90
N VAL A 112 3.62 -10.17 -11.60
CA VAL A 112 4.59 -10.83 -10.70
C VAL A 112 4.02 -11.07 -9.30
N PHE A 113 3.16 -10.18 -8.78
CA PHE A 113 2.58 -10.30 -7.44
C PHE A 113 1.60 -11.47 -7.29
N SER A 114 0.95 -11.89 -8.38
CA SER A 114 0.14 -13.11 -8.38
C SER A 114 0.98 -14.40 -8.41
N LEU A 115 2.25 -14.31 -8.82
CA LEU A 115 3.16 -15.45 -9.02
C LEU A 115 4.10 -15.68 -7.84
N THR A 116 4.11 -14.78 -6.84
CA THR A 116 4.90 -14.93 -5.63
C THR A 116 4.29 -16.00 -4.72
N ASN A 117 5.08 -16.51 -3.78
CA ASN A 117 4.61 -17.45 -2.76
C ASN A 117 4.92 -16.92 -1.35
N PRO A 118 3.91 -16.40 -0.60
CA PRO A 118 2.51 -16.29 -0.99
C PRO A 118 2.26 -15.23 -2.07
N ALA A 119 1.14 -15.34 -2.79
CA ALA A 119 0.70 -14.32 -3.72
C ALA A 119 0.33 -13.04 -2.95
N LEU A 120 0.76 -11.88 -3.45
CA LEU A 120 0.68 -10.60 -2.75
C LEU A 120 -0.71 -9.95 -2.90
N THR A 121 -1.30 -9.58 -1.77
CA THR A 121 -2.49 -8.75 -1.64
C THR A 121 -2.15 -7.32 -2.04
N VAL A 122 -2.93 -6.71 -2.92
CA VAL A 122 -2.58 -5.40 -3.48
C VAL A 122 -3.79 -4.48 -3.61
N VAL A 123 -3.56 -3.18 -3.49
CA VAL A 123 -4.51 -2.16 -3.95
C VAL A 123 -4.31 -1.96 -5.45
N ALA A 124 -5.26 -2.42 -6.24
CA ALA A 124 -5.24 -2.31 -7.69
C ALA A 124 -5.86 -0.98 -8.16
N GLN A 125 -5.26 -0.41 -9.22
CA GLN A 125 -5.78 0.74 -9.94
C GLN A 125 -6.12 0.32 -11.38
N ASP A 126 -7.14 0.94 -11.96
CA ASP A 126 -7.44 0.78 -13.39
C ASP A 126 -6.54 1.70 -14.21
N ILE A 127 -5.33 1.23 -14.51
CA ILE A 127 -4.32 1.99 -15.25
C ILE A 127 -4.75 2.29 -16.69
N ASP A 128 -5.56 1.42 -17.29
CA ASP A 128 -6.10 1.61 -18.64
C ASP A 128 -7.15 2.73 -18.66
N ALA A 129 -8.07 2.72 -17.69
CA ALA A 129 -9.02 3.83 -17.51
C ALA A 129 -8.31 5.13 -17.16
N MET A 130 -7.28 5.10 -16.31
CA MET A 130 -6.45 6.28 -15.99
C MET A 130 -5.83 6.89 -17.25
N GLY A 131 -5.21 6.06 -18.09
CA GLY A 131 -4.60 6.51 -19.34
C GLY A 131 -5.64 7.10 -20.30
N LYS A 132 -6.78 6.43 -20.47
CA LYS A 132 -7.87 6.89 -21.33
C LYS A 132 -8.42 8.24 -20.86
N VAL A 133 -8.75 8.36 -19.57
CA VAL A 133 -9.26 9.60 -18.98
C VAL A 133 -8.25 10.73 -19.10
N ALA A 134 -6.96 10.46 -18.89
CA ALA A 134 -5.91 11.48 -19.04
C ALA A 134 -5.82 12.02 -20.48
N VAL A 135 -5.85 11.14 -21.48
CA VAL A 135 -5.83 11.53 -22.90
C VAL A 135 -7.10 12.29 -23.28
N ASP A 136 -8.27 11.84 -22.82
CA ASP A 136 -9.54 12.52 -23.06
C ASP A 136 -9.55 13.93 -22.46
N LEU A 137 -9.07 14.10 -21.23
CA LEU A 137 -8.92 15.42 -20.59
C LEU A 137 -7.93 16.32 -21.33
N LEU A 138 -6.81 15.77 -21.81
CA LEU A 138 -5.84 16.52 -22.61
C LEU A 138 -6.45 17.03 -23.91
N ASN A 139 -7.17 16.18 -24.65
CA ASN A 139 -7.83 16.56 -25.90
C ASN A 139 -8.87 17.68 -25.70
N ARG A 140 -9.65 17.59 -24.61
CA ARG A 140 -10.62 18.63 -24.23
C ARG A 140 -9.92 19.95 -23.90
N ALA A 141 -8.86 19.92 -23.11
CA ALA A 141 -8.07 21.10 -22.78
C ALA A 141 -7.46 21.76 -24.02
N MET A 142 -6.92 20.97 -24.95
CA MET A 142 -6.38 21.48 -26.23
C MET A 142 -7.46 22.11 -27.12
N SER A 143 -8.71 21.67 -26.99
CA SER A 143 -9.87 22.21 -27.70
C SER A 143 -10.48 23.44 -27.00
N GLY A 144 -9.89 23.90 -25.89
CA GLY A 144 -10.40 25.02 -25.11
C GLY A 144 -11.62 24.69 -24.24
N GLU A 145 -11.94 23.41 -24.07
CA GLU A 145 -13.01 22.98 -23.19
C GLU A 145 -12.56 22.99 -21.72
N PRO A 146 -13.46 23.33 -20.78
CA PRO A 146 -13.15 23.24 -19.35
C PRO A 146 -12.94 21.78 -18.93
N THR A 147 -11.90 21.57 -18.14
CA THR A 147 -11.55 20.27 -17.54
C THR A 147 -11.53 20.36 -16.02
N SER A 148 -11.72 19.23 -15.35
CA SER A 148 -11.64 19.10 -13.91
C SER A 148 -10.90 17.81 -13.55
N SER A 149 -10.34 17.75 -12.34
CA SER A 149 -9.76 16.51 -11.82
C SER A 149 -10.83 15.42 -11.73
N ILE A 150 -10.49 14.21 -12.15
CA ILE A 150 -11.34 13.02 -12.06
C ILE A 150 -10.65 12.02 -11.14
N ARG A 151 -11.37 11.54 -10.13
CA ARG A 151 -10.90 10.50 -9.22
C ARG A 151 -11.44 9.16 -9.69
N LEU A 152 -10.55 8.22 -9.94
CA LEU A 152 -10.89 6.83 -10.26
C LEU A 152 -10.79 5.98 -9.01
N ASP A 153 -11.69 5.01 -8.89
CA ASP A 153 -11.72 4.11 -7.75
C ASP A 153 -10.58 3.08 -7.81
N THR A 154 -10.13 2.67 -6.63
CA THR A 154 -9.17 1.58 -6.44
C THR A 154 -9.86 0.47 -5.67
N HIS A 155 -9.52 -0.78 -5.93
CA HIS A 155 -10.06 -1.92 -5.18
C HIS A 155 -8.93 -2.79 -4.62
N LEU A 156 -9.20 -3.51 -3.54
CA LEU A 156 -8.29 -4.46 -2.92
C LEU A 156 -8.44 -5.83 -3.57
N ILE A 157 -7.34 -6.40 -4.03
CA ILE A 157 -7.28 -7.79 -4.47
C ILE A 157 -6.64 -8.60 -3.34
N VAL A 158 -7.47 -9.27 -2.55
CA VAL A 158 -7.04 -10.11 -1.42
C VAL A 158 -6.39 -11.39 -1.93
N ARG A 159 -5.19 -11.69 -1.42
CA ARG A 159 -4.43 -12.91 -1.73
C ARG A 159 -3.83 -13.51 -0.44
N ALA A 160 -2.95 -14.49 -0.60
CA ALA A 160 -2.40 -15.27 0.51
C ALA A 160 -1.40 -14.51 1.41
N SER A 161 -0.97 -13.30 1.04
CA SER A 161 -0.07 -12.49 1.89
C SER A 161 -0.76 -11.81 3.08
N THR A 162 -2.08 -11.92 3.20
CA THR A 162 -2.86 -11.35 4.32
C THR A 162 -3.77 -12.38 4.99
N ARG A 163 -3.17 -13.44 5.52
CA ARG A 163 -3.87 -14.61 6.11
C ARG A 163 -3.83 -14.63 7.65
N MET A 164 -3.08 -13.72 8.28
CA MET A 164 -2.97 -13.64 9.73
C MET A 164 -4.26 -13.06 10.32
N VAL A 165 -4.81 -13.69 11.36
CA VAL A 165 -5.91 -13.12 12.15
C VAL A 165 -5.39 -12.93 13.57
N LYS A 166 -5.50 -11.72 14.09
CA LYS A 166 -5.20 -11.39 15.49
C LYS A 166 -6.51 -11.51 16.26
N GLU A 167 -6.60 -12.47 17.17
CA GLU A 167 -7.66 -12.47 18.19
C GLU A 167 -7.39 -11.33 19.19
N ASP A 168 -8.46 -10.73 19.72
CA ASP A 168 -8.45 -9.52 20.56
C ASP A 168 -7.27 -9.50 21.56
N GLN A 169 -6.42 -8.47 21.44
CA GLN A 169 -5.41 -8.11 22.44
C GLN A 169 -5.99 -7.17 23.50
#